data_AF-A0AA36P9Q6-F1
#
_entry.id   AF-A0AA36P9Q6-F1
#
_cell.length_a   1.000
_cell.length_b   1.000
_cell.length_c   1.000
_cell.angle_alpha   90.00
_cell.angle_beta   90.00
_cell.angle_gamma   90.00
#
_symmetry.space_group_name_H-M   'P 1'
#
loop_
_entity.id
_entity.type
_entity.pdbx_description
1 polymer ?
#
loop_
_entity_poly.entity_id
_entity_poly.type
_entity_poly.pdbx_seq_one_letter_code
_entity_poly.pdbx_strand_id
1 'polypeptide(L)'
;MAGKTPGIILAGCWAHARRGFADLYKMNKDLQAAIAVKKIAGLYRLEKKISSRPVEKIRQWRQRYARPILEDLWSWLEEQEQRCPPGGALHKAIVYALARRVELSLFLEDGAVPLDNNPCERAIKTVVMGRKSWLFAGSRIAGERAARIMSLLETAKLNGLEPHAWLTDVLKRLPLWPEDRLEELLPLPGFTFSA
;
A
#
# COMPACT_ATOMS: atom_id res chain seq x y z
N MET A 1 -8.92 -6.58 12.06
CA MET A 1 -8.39 -7.95 12.24
C MET A 1 -6.90 -7.96 12.62
N ALA A 2 -6.07 -7.00 12.21
CA ALA A 2 -4.64 -6.97 12.58
C ALA A 2 -4.35 -6.76 14.08
N GLY A 3 -5.10 -5.90 14.80
CA GLY A 3 -4.88 -5.67 16.24
C GLY A 3 -5.25 -6.83 17.17
N LYS A 4 -5.59 -8.01 16.64
CA LYS A 4 -6.00 -9.20 17.40
C LYS A 4 -5.09 -10.42 17.19
N THR A 5 -4.04 -10.31 16.38
CA THR A 5 -3.13 -11.42 16.10
C THR A 5 -1.77 -11.18 16.77
N PRO A 6 -1.34 -12.03 17.71
CA PRO A 6 -0.04 -11.91 18.36
C PRO A 6 1.10 -11.87 17.33
N GLY A 7 2.07 -10.97 17.53
CA GLY A 7 3.24 -10.82 16.65
C GLY A 7 3.01 -10.00 15.39
N ILE A 8 1.78 -9.54 15.10
CA ILE A 8 1.50 -8.65 13.97
C ILE A 8 1.27 -7.23 14.48
N ILE A 9 2.09 -6.28 14.02
CA ILE A 9 1.96 -4.87 14.33
C ILE A 9 1.37 -4.14 13.11
N LEU A 10 0.33 -3.34 13.33
CA LEU A 10 -0.32 -2.58 12.26
C LEU A 10 0.44 -1.28 11.96
N ALA A 11 1.00 -1.14 10.77
CA ALA A 11 1.51 0.13 10.27
C ALA A 11 0.39 0.95 9.60
N GLY A 12 0.36 2.25 9.89
CA GLY A 12 -0.61 3.19 9.34
C GLY A 12 -0.25 3.67 7.94
N CYS A 13 -1.26 4.01 7.13
CA CYS A 13 -1.07 4.51 5.77
C CYS A 13 -1.27 6.03 5.71
N TRP A 14 -0.20 6.80 5.48
CA TRP A 14 -0.29 8.26 5.41
C TRP A 14 -1.09 8.77 4.22
N ALA A 15 -1.17 8.01 3.12
CA ALA A 15 -2.04 8.35 1.99
C ALA A 15 -3.51 8.39 2.41
N HIS A 16 -3.93 7.51 3.32
CA HIS A 16 -5.28 7.50 3.89
C HIS A 16 -5.50 8.64 4.87
N ALA A 17 -4.57 8.85 5.82
CA ALA A 17 -4.66 9.98 6.76
C ALA A 17 -4.71 11.34 6.05
N ARG A 18 -3.91 11.50 4.97
CA ARG A 18 -3.88 12.72 4.15
C ARG A 18 -5.18 12.97 3.38
N ARG A 19 -5.93 11.94 3.01
CA ARG A 19 -7.08 12.04 2.10
C ARG A 19 -8.15 12.99 2.64
N GLY A 20 -8.50 12.86 3.92
CA GLY A 20 -9.51 13.73 4.55
C GLY A 20 -9.14 15.22 4.47
N PHE A 21 -7.89 15.57 4.79
CA PHE A 21 -7.41 16.95 4.68
C PHE A 21 -7.34 17.43 3.22
N ALA A 22 -6.86 16.57 2.31
CA ALA A 22 -6.73 16.93 0.90
C ALA A 22 -8.09 17.17 0.23
N ASP A 23 -9.09 16.35 0.54
CA ASP A 23 -10.44 16.49 0.00
C ASP A 23 -11.12 17.73 0.56
N LEU A 24 -10.96 18.01 1.86
CA LEU A 24 -11.43 19.24 2.47
C LEU A 24 -10.82 20.47 1.77
N TYR A 25 -9.50 20.53 1.65
CA TYR A 25 -8.82 21.63 0.97
C TYR A 25 -9.27 21.80 -0.49
N LYS A 26 -9.54 20.70 -1.21
CA LYS A 26 -10.08 20.78 -2.58
C LYS A 26 -11.48 21.39 -2.63
N MET A 27 -12.34 21.03 -1.67
CA MET A 27 -13.74 21.45 -1.64
C MET A 27 -13.90 22.92 -1.26
N ASN A 28 -13.18 23.40 -0.24
CA ASN A 28 -13.45 24.73 0.35
C ASN A 28 -12.19 25.57 0.60
N LYS A 29 -11.01 25.13 0.15
CA LYS A 29 -9.72 25.82 0.37
C LYS A 29 -9.38 26.08 1.85
N ASP A 30 -9.86 25.21 2.75
CA ASP A 30 -9.57 25.28 4.17
C ASP A 30 -8.06 25.38 4.46
N LEU A 31 -7.64 26.49 5.08
CA LEU A 31 -6.24 26.78 5.32
C LEU A 31 -5.61 25.82 6.35
N GLN A 32 -6.38 25.32 7.32
CA GLN A 32 -5.88 24.35 8.29
C GLN A 32 -5.62 23.00 7.61
N ALA A 33 -6.55 22.58 6.74
CA ALA A 33 -6.35 21.39 5.92
C ALA A 33 -5.12 21.52 5.01
N ALA A 34 -4.86 22.71 4.47
CA ALA A 34 -3.65 23.00 3.69
C ALA A 34 -2.37 22.84 4.51
N ILE A 35 -2.35 23.30 5.76
CA ILE A 35 -1.21 23.14 6.68
C ILE A 35 -0.93 21.66 6.92
N ALA A 36 -1.95 20.86 7.24
CA ALA A 36 -1.81 19.43 7.44
C ALA A 36 -1.23 18.73 6.19
N VAL A 37 -1.79 19.03 5.02
CA VAL A 37 -1.30 18.51 3.73
C VAL A 37 0.15 18.90 3.47
N LYS A 38 0.56 20.14 3.81
CA LYS A 38 1.92 20.63 3.62
C LYS A 38 2.93 19.92 4.53
N LYS A 39 2.59 19.71 5.80
CA LYS A 39 3.42 18.94 6.76
C LYS A 39 3.59 17.49 6.30
N ILE A 40 2.50 16.82 5.94
CA ILE A 40 2.54 15.44 5.40
C ILE A 40 3.36 15.38 4.10
N ALA A 41 3.22 16.37 3.21
CA ALA A 41 4.04 16.44 2.00
C ALA A 41 5.54 16.59 2.30
N GLY A 42 5.90 17.16 3.46
CA GLY A 42 7.27 17.19 3.97
C GLY A 42 7.85 15.79 4.19
N LEU A 43 7.06 14.89 4.78
CA LEU A 43 7.44 13.48 4.97
C LEU A 43 7.70 12.81 3.62
N TYR A 44 6.78 12.95 2.67
CA TYR A 44 6.94 12.38 1.32
C TYR A 44 8.16 12.92 0.56
N ARG A 45 8.46 14.22 0.70
CA ARG A 45 9.67 14.80 0.09
C ARG A 45 10.94 14.20 0.66
N LEU A 46 10.97 13.92 1.96
CA LEU A 46 12.09 13.25 2.61
C LEU A 46 12.20 11.79 2.14
N GLU A 47 11.09 11.04 2.15
CA GLU A 47 11.04 9.64 1.70
C GLU A 47 11.61 9.48 0.29
N LYS A 48 11.23 10.37 -0.64
CA LYS A 48 11.75 10.36 -2.02
C LYS A 48 13.29 10.53 -2.09
N LYS A 49 13.89 11.25 -1.13
CA LYS A 49 15.35 11.47 -1.09
C LYS A 49 16.11 10.30 -0.48
N ILE A 50 15.45 9.47 0.33
CA ILE A 50 16.10 8.39 1.09
C ILE A 50 15.73 7.00 0.58
N SER A 51 14.75 6.86 -0.31
CA SER A 51 14.18 5.58 -0.76
C SER A 51 15.18 4.60 -1.40
N SER A 52 16.29 5.09 -1.94
CA SER A 52 17.34 4.25 -2.53
C SER A 52 18.44 3.84 -1.55
N ARG A 53 18.32 4.23 -0.27
CA ARG A 53 19.33 3.95 0.77
C ARG A 53 19.03 2.61 1.45
N PRO A 54 20.03 1.97 2.10
CA PRO A 54 19.80 0.82 2.97
C PRO A 54 18.80 1.14 4.09
N VAL A 55 18.03 0.14 4.54
CA VAL A 55 16.93 0.32 5.50
C VAL A 55 17.40 0.92 6.84
N GLU A 56 18.61 0.60 7.29
CA GLU A 56 19.21 1.18 8.50
C GLU A 56 19.49 2.67 8.32
N LYS A 57 19.93 3.08 7.13
CA LYS A 57 20.16 4.48 6.80
C LYS A 57 18.84 5.23 6.64
N ILE A 58 17.83 4.61 6.04
CA ILE A 58 16.47 5.17 5.99
C ILE A 58 15.98 5.44 7.42
N ARG A 59 16.07 4.46 8.32
CA ARG A 59 15.68 4.60 9.73
C ARG A 59 16.42 5.77 10.41
N GLN A 60 17.75 5.83 10.28
CA GLN A 60 18.56 6.93 10.85
C GLN A 60 18.10 8.31 10.34
N TRP A 61 17.83 8.43 9.03
CA TRP A 61 17.34 9.67 8.44
C TRP A 61 15.93 10.03 8.89
N ARG A 62 15.04 9.05 9.02
CA ARG A 62 13.70 9.25 9.57
C ARG A 62 13.76 9.77 11.00
N GLN A 63 14.59 9.16 11.84
CA GLN A 63 14.81 9.63 13.22
C GLN A 63 15.34 11.06 13.27
N ARG A 64 16.27 11.44 12.38
CA ARG A 64 16.87 12.78 12.37
C ARG A 64 15.98 13.86 11.75
N TYR A 65 15.24 13.53 10.70
CA TYR A 65 14.57 14.53 9.85
C TYR A 65 13.06 14.35 9.74
N ALA A 66 12.53 13.12 9.79
CA ALA A 66 11.09 12.87 9.73
C ALA A 66 10.44 13.06 11.11
N ARG A 67 11.08 12.59 12.18
CA ARG A 67 10.57 12.66 13.56
C ARG A 67 10.19 14.09 13.97
N PRO A 68 11.05 15.13 13.77
CA PRO A 68 10.67 16.49 14.15
C PRO A 68 9.46 17.03 13.36
N ILE A 69 9.36 16.71 12.06
CA ILE A 69 8.20 17.09 11.23
C ILE A 69 6.93 16.41 11.76
N LEU A 70 7.05 15.15 12.16
CA LEU A 70 5.94 14.36 12.61
C LEU A 70 5.46 14.79 14.01
N GLU A 71 6.38 15.10 14.92
CA GLU A 71 6.07 15.63 16.25
C GLU A 71 5.39 17.00 16.16
N ASP A 72 5.91 17.90 15.33
CA ASP A 72 5.29 19.19 15.01
C ASP A 72 3.88 19.03 14.40
N LEU A 73 3.68 18.04 13.52
CA LEU A 73 2.35 17.71 13.01
C LEU A 73 1.42 17.20 14.12
N TRP A 74 1.89 16.34 15.02
CA TRP A 74 1.08 15.80 16.11
C TRP A 74 0.63 16.88 17.08
N SER A 75 1.57 17.71 17.57
CA SER A 75 1.24 18.82 18.47
C SER A 75 0.25 19.79 17.81
N TRP A 76 0.42 20.08 16.53
CA TRP A 76 -0.52 20.92 15.79
C TRP A 76 -1.91 20.28 15.66
N LEU A 77 -2.01 18.97 15.40
CA LEU A 77 -3.28 18.27 15.30
C LEU A 77 -4.03 18.24 16.64
N GLU A 78 -3.34 18.02 17.75
CA GLU A 78 -3.91 18.05 19.11
C GLU A 78 -4.45 19.45 19.44
N GLU A 79 -3.71 20.50 19.09
CA GLU A 79 -4.17 21.89 19.26
C GLU A 79 -5.41 22.20 18.41
N GLN A 80 -5.44 21.74 17.15
CA GLN A 80 -6.58 22.00 16.27
C GLN A 80 -7.83 21.20 16.65
N GLU A 81 -7.66 19.98 17.17
CA GLU A 81 -8.79 19.16 17.63
C GLU A 81 -9.65 19.94 18.64
N GLN A 82 -9.01 20.57 19.62
CA GLN A 82 -9.67 21.35 20.68
C GLN A 82 -10.33 22.64 20.18
N ARG A 83 -9.92 23.15 19.02
CA ARG A 83 -10.42 24.41 18.43
C ARG A 83 -11.49 24.22 17.37
N CYS A 84 -11.52 23.06 16.73
CA CYS A 84 -12.44 22.80 15.62
C CYS A 84 -13.81 22.28 16.11
N PRO A 85 -14.92 22.64 15.44
CA PRO A 85 -16.24 22.17 15.83
C PRO A 85 -16.34 20.63 15.78
N PRO A 86 -16.80 19.98 16.87
CA PRO A 86 -16.98 18.53 16.90
C PRO A 86 -17.85 18.03 15.74
N GLY A 87 -17.42 16.95 15.09
CA GLY A 87 -18.15 16.32 13.98
C GLY A 87 -18.01 17.01 12.61
N GLY A 88 -17.35 18.17 12.54
CA GLY A 88 -16.98 18.83 11.29
C GLY A 88 -16.02 17.99 10.44
N ALA A 89 -15.91 18.30 9.14
CA ALA A 89 -15.05 17.56 8.21
C ALA A 89 -13.57 17.60 8.64
N LEU A 90 -13.10 18.77 9.10
CA LEU A 90 -11.74 18.94 9.62
C LEU A 90 -11.53 18.12 10.89
N HIS A 91 -12.43 18.25 11.87
CA HIS A 91 -12.42 17.48 13.12
C HIS A 91 -12.35 15.97 12.86
N LYS A 92 -13.16 15.45 11.92
CA LYS A 92 -13.14 14.03 11.53
C LYS A 92 -11.79 13.60 10.96
N ALA A 93 -11.15 14.43 10.14
CA ALA A 93 -9.81 14.14 9.60
C ALA A 93 -8.73 14.15 10.70
N ILE A 94 -8.80 15.10 11.64
CA ILE A 94 -7.89 15.20 12.79
C ILE A 94 -8.04 13.98 13.70
N VAL A 95 -9.25 13.67 14.14
CA VAL A 95 -9.54 12.51 15.00
C VAL A 95 -9.11 11.21 14.33
N TYR A 96 -9.31 11.07 13.01
CA TYR A 96 -8.84 9.89 12.28
C TYR A 96 -7.32 9.69 12.40
N ALA A 97 -6.55 10.77 12.26
CA ALA A 97 -5.09 10.73 12.35
C ALA A 97 -4.61 10.51 13.79
N LEU A 98 -5.16 11.25 14.76
CA LEU A 98 -4.80 11.13 16.19
C LEU A 98 -5.10 9.74 16.74
N ALA A 99 -6.26 9.15 16.39
CA ALA A 99 -6.62 7.80 16.78
C ALA A 99 -5.68 6.70 16.23
N ARG A 100 -4.79 7.05 15.28
CA ARG A 100 -3.81 6.15 14.65
C ARG A 100 -2.37 6.65 14.83
N ARG A 101 -2.13 7.49 15.84
CA ARG A 101 -0.83 8.13 16.06
C ARG A 101 0.30 7.12 16.14
N VAL A 102 0.09 6.01 16.87
CA VAL A 102 1.09 4.94 17.01
C VAL A 102 1.36 4.29 15.66
N GLU A 103 0.33 3.81 14.98
CA GLU A 103 0.44 3.09 13.71
C GLU A 103 1.05 3.97 12.61
N LEU A 104 0.65 5.24 12.54
CA LEU A 104 1.18 6.21 11.59
C LEU A 104 2.62 6.64 11.92
N SER A 105 3.13 6.36 13.12
CA SER A 105 4.51 6.68 13.52
C SER A 105 5.48 5.50 13.37
N LEU A 106 4.99 4.27 13.19
CA LEU A 106 5.84 3.07 13.14
C LEU A 106 6.88 3.06 12.01
N PHE A 107 6.61 3.75 10.89
CA PHE A 107 7.60 3.88 9.81
C PHE A 107 8.91 4.55 10.29
N LEU A 108 8.87 5.34 11.36
CA LEU A 108 10.09 5.92 11.95
C LEU A 108 11.01 4.84 12.53
N GLU A 109 10.44 3.74 13.00
CA GLU A 109 11.15 2.70 13.74
C GLU A 109 11.73 1.61 12.86
N ASP A 110 11.20 1.40 11.66
CA ASP A 110 11.69 0.41 10.71
C ASP A 110 11.79 1.00 9.30
N GLY A 111 13.01 1.00 8.74
CA GLY A 111 13.29 1.49 7.39
C GLY A 111 12.65 0.67 6.27
N ALA A 112 12.30 -0.59 6.53
CA ALA A 112 11.61 -1.47 5.58
C ALA A 112 10.11 -1.16 5.50
N VAL A 113 9.53 -0.53 6.53
CA VAL A 113 8.12 -0.13 6.53
C VAL A 113 7.94 1.12 5.67
N PRO A 114 7.13 1.07 4.59
CA PRO A 114 6.85 2.23 3.76
C PRO A 114 5.89 3.20 4.45
N LEU A 115 5.92 4.47 4.04
CA LEU A 115 5.03 5.51 4.58
C LEU A 115 3.54 5.28 4.20
N ASP A 116 3.29 4.57 3.11
CA ASP A 116 1.95 4.17 2.69
C ASP A 116 1.91 2.81 1.99
N ASN A 117 0.70 2.26 1.90
CA ASN A 117 0.44 0.95 1.32
C ASN A 117 -0.03 1.01 -0.15
N ASN A 118 0.16 2.15 -0.83
CA ASN A 118 -0.34 2.35 -2.20
C ASN A 118 0.14 1.28 -3.19
N PRO A 119 1.39 0.75 -3.13
CA PRO A 119 1.82 -0.34 -4.01
C PRO A 119 0.94 -1.59 -3.87
N CYS A 120 0.67 -2.03 -2.64
CA CYS A 120 -0.17 -3.19 -2.38
C CYS A 120 -1.62 -2.93 -2.77
N GLU A 121 -2.15 -1.73 -2.48
CA GLU A 121 -3.50 -1.33 -2.89
C GLU A 121 -3.66 -1.32 -4.41
N ARG A 122 -2.63 -0.89 -5.16
CA ARG A 122 -2.62 -0.98 -6.62
C ARG A 122 -2.57 -2.41 -7.13
N ALA A 123 -1.76 -3.27 -6.52
CA ALA A 123 -1.65 -4.67 -6.90
C ALA A 123 -3.00 -5.42 -6.76
N ILE A 124 -3.70 -5.21 -5.64
CA ILE A 124 -5.00 -5.85 -5.42
C ILE A 124 -6.17 -5.17 -6.17
N LYS A 125 -5.96 -3.97 -6.73
CA LYS A 125 -7.03 -3.20 -7.39
C LYS A 125 -7.72 -4.00 -8.50
N THR A 126 -6.96 -4.74 -9.30
CA THR A 126 -7.51 -5.57 -10.39
C THR A 126 -8.49 -6.62 -9.84
N VAL A 127 -8.14 -7.26 -8.72
CA VAL A 127 -9.00 -8.22 -8.01
C VAL A 127 -10.26 -7.54 -7.49
N VAL A 128 -10.10 -6.37 -6.87
CA VAL A 128 -11.21 -5.60 -6.27
C VAL A 128 -12.19 -5.07 -7.32
N MET A 129 -11.71 -4.73 -8.51
CA MET A 129 -12.57 -4.35 -9.64
C MET A 129 -13.20 -5.59 -10.28
N GLY A 130 -12.40 -6.63 -10.55
CA GLY A 130 -12.83 -7.86 -11.19
C GLY A 130 -13.90 -8.61 -10.42
N ARG A 131 -13.84 -8.65 -9.09
CA ARG A 131 -14.87 -9.33 -8.26
C ARG A 131 -16.29 -8.80 -8.47
N LYS A 132 -16.46 -7.55 -8.90
CA LYS A 132 -17.79 -7.00 -9.25
C LYS A 132 -18.29 -7.53 -10.60
N SER A 133 -17.41 -8.05 -11.44
CA SER A 133 -17.66 -8.58 -12.78
C SER A 133 -17.57 -10.11 -12.86
N TRP A 134 -17.05 -10.78 -11.82
CA TRP A 134 -16.95 -12.24 -11.77
C TRP A 134 -18.26 -12.86 -11.30
N LEU A 135 -19.21 -12.99 -12.22
CA LEU A 135 -20.56 -13.52 -11.98
C LEU A 135 -20.58 -14.95 -11.38
N PHE A 136 -19.47 -15.70 -11.47
CA PHE A 136 -19.38 -17.11 -11.06
C PHE A 136 -18.36 -17.38 -9.94
N ALA A 137 -17.68 -16.35 -9.42
CA ALA A 137 -16.76 -16.48 -8.29
C ALA A 137 -17.51 -16.35 -6.95
N GLY A 138 -18.46 -17.25 -6.70
CA GLY A 138 -19.34 -17.21 -5.52
C GLY A 138 -18.97 -18.18 -4.39
N SER A 139 -18.05 -19.11 -4.61
CA SER A 139 -17.66 -20.13 -3.63
C SER A 139 -16.22 -19.98 -3.16
N ARG A 140 -15.91 -20.49 -1.96
CA ARG A 140 -14.52 -20.51 -1.43
C ARG A 140 -13.55 -21.19 -2.39
N ILE A 141 -13.94 -22.32 -2.98
CA ILE A 141 -13.12 -23.08 -3.94
C ILE A 141 -12.83 -22.22 -5.19
N ALA A 142 -13.83 -21.50 -5.70
CA ALA A 142 -13.63 -20.60 -6.83
C ALA A 142 -12.68 -19.45 -6.47
N GLY A 143 -12.80 -18.91 -5.25
CA GLY A 143 -11.88 -17.89 -4.73
C GLY A 143 -10.43 -18.38 -4.62
N GLU A 144 -10.21 -19.59 -4.10
CA GLU A 144 -8.89 -20.21 -3.99
C GLU A 144 -8.25 -20.43 -5.38
N ARG A 145 -9.02 -20.89 -6.36
CA ARG A 145 -8.54 -21.06 -7.75
C ARG A 145 -8.19 -19.72 -8.37
N ALA A 146 -9.06 -18.72 -8.22
CA ALA A 146 -8.79 -17.38 -8.72
C ALA A 146 -7.52 -16.79 -8.09
N ALA A 147 -7.33 -16.96 -6.77
CA ALA A 147 -6.13 -16.51 -6.07
C ALA A 147 -4.85 -17.14 -6.67
N ARG A 148 -4.84 -18.47 -6.91
CA ARG A 148 -3.69 -19.15 -7.53
C ARG A 148 -3.34 -18.60 -8.91
N ILE A 149 -4.34 -18.45 -9.79
CA ILE A 149 -4.14 -17.92 -11.14
C ILE A 149 -3.62 -16.49 -11.08
N MET A 150 -4.24 -15.63 -10.27
CA MET A 150 -3.82 -14.23 -10.13
C MET A 150 -2.40 -14.11 -9.57
N SER A 151 -2.01 -14.94 -8.61
CA SER A 151 -0.64 -14.98 -8.09
C SER A 151 0.38 -15.30 -9.19
N LEU A 152 0.08 -16.26 -10.07
CA LEU A 152 0.95 -16.59 -11.20
C LEU A 152 1.03 -15.44 -12.22
N LEU A 153 -0.10 -14.82 -12.55
CA LEU A 153 -0.13 -13.68 -13.48
C LEU A 153 0.63 -12.46 -12.94
N GLU A 154 0.52 -12.16 -11.65
CA GLU A 154 1.31 -11.08 -11.03
C GLU A 154 2.80 -11.45 -10.95
N THR A 155 3.14 -12.73 -10.72
CA THR A 155 4.53 -13.21 -10.80
C THR A 155 5.11 -13.01 -12.20
N ALA A 156 4.34 -13.31 -13.25
CA ALA A 156 4.74 -13.04 -14.63
C ALA A 156 5.06 -11.55 -14.86
N LYS A 157 4.18 -10.65 -14.43
CA LYS A 157 4.41 -9.21 -14.53
C LYS A 157 5.67 -8.76 -13.79
N LEU A 158 5.88 -9.27 -12.57
CA LEU A 158 7.05 -8.93 -11.75
C LEU A 158 8.36 -9.40 -12.39
N ASN A 159 8.34 -10.49 -13.15
CA ASN A 159 9.48 -11.00 -13.91
C ASN A 159 9.57 -10.45 -15.34
N GLY A 160 8.76 -9.45 -15.70
CA GLY A 160 8.81 -8.81 -17.02
C GLY A 160 8.20 -9.62 -18.16
N LEU A 161 7.46 -10.69 -17.85
CA LEU A 161 6.72 -11.49 -18.82
C LEU A 161 5.37 -10.86 -19.11
N GLU A 162 4.94 -10.88 -20.37
CA GLU A 162 3.55 -10.54 -20.73
C GLU A 162 2.63 -11.68 -20.25
N PRO A 163 1.69 -11.44 -19.31
CA PRO A 163 0.94 -12.52 -18.67
C PRO A 163 0.05 -13.33 -19.60
N HIS A 164 -0.55 -12.69 -20.62
CA HIS A 164 -1.41 -13.40 -21.57
C HIS A 164 -0.58 -14.33 -22.46
N ALA A 165 0.55 -13.87 -22.97
CA ALA A 165 1.49 -14.67 -23.76
C ALA A 165 2.00 -15.85 -22.94
N TRP A 166 2.38 -15.63 -21.67
CA TRP A 166 2.88 -16.69 -20.79
C TRP A 166 1.81 -17.74 -20.57
N LEU A 167 0.60 -17.32 -20.18
CA LEU A 167 -0.50 -18.24 -19.93
C LEU A 167 -0.89 -19.01 -21.19
N THR A 168 -0.90 -18.35 -22.36
CA THR A 168 -1.20 -19.00 -23.64
C THR A 168 -0.19 -20.08 -23.98
N ASP A 169 1.10 -19.78 -23.86
CA ASP A 169 2.17 -20.74 -24.14
C ASP A 169 2.12 -21.93 -23.17
N VAL A 170 1.98 -21.68 -21.87
CA VAL A 170 1.86 -22.73 -20.85
C VAL A 170 0.66 -23.63 -21.14
N LEU A 171 -0.53 -23.07 -21.41
CA LEU A 171 -1.73 -23.87 -21.67
C LEU A 171 -1.62 -24.72 -22.95
N LYS A 172 -0.84 -24.28 -23.95
CA LYS A 172 -0.55 -25.09 -25.15
C LYS A 172 0.39 -26.26 -24.86
N ARG A 173 1.38 -26.07 -23.98
CA ARG A 173 2.38 -27.09 -23.64
C ARG A 173 1.89 -28.09 -22.60
N LEU A 174 1.12 -27.62 -21.63
CA LEU A 174 0.73 -28.37 -20.43
C LEU A 174 0.19 -29.79 -20.71
N PRO A 175 -0.65 -30.04 -21.75
CA PRO A 175 -1.16 -31.38 -22.02
C PRO A 175 -0.11 -32.42 -22.42
N LEU A 176 1.05 -31.97 -22.92
CA LEU A 176 2.13 -32.82 -23.43
C LEU A 176 3.41 -32.69 -22.59
N TRP A 177 3.41 -31.87 -21.55
CA TRP A 177 4.60 -31.59 -20.74
C TRP A 177 4.81 -32.66 -19.67
N PRO A 178 6.05 -33.14 -19.44
CA PRO A 178 6.34 -34.07 -18.36
C PRO A 178 5.99 -33.47 -16.98
N GLU A 179 5.34 -34.27 -16.12
CA GLU A 179 4.87 -33.83 -14.80
C GLU A 179 6.03 -33.45 -13.87
N ASP A 180 7.16 -34.15 -13.97
CA ASP A 180 8.39 -33.90 -13.23
C ASP A 180 9.12 -32.62 -13.68
N ARG A 181 8.70 -31.99 -14.79
CA ARG A 181 9.30 -30.77 -15.35
C ARG A 181 8.35 -29.56 -15.37
N LEU A 182 7.25 -29.61 -14.59
CA LEU A 182 6.27 -28.52 -14.54
C LEU A 182 6.86 -27.19 -14.06
N GLU A 183 7.92 -27.22 -13.27
CA GLU A 183 8.59 -26.02 -12.77
C GLU A 183 9.18 -25.16 -13.90
N GLU A 184 9.54 -25.75 -15.04
CA GLU A 184 10.03 -25.03 -16.22
C GLU A 184 8.96 -24.15 -16.88
N LEU A 185 7.68 -24.42 -16.61
CA LEU A 185 6.56 -23.64 -17.11
C LEU A 185 6.20 -22.45 -16.20
N LEU A 186 6.85 -22.32 -15.04
CA LEU A 186 6.58 -21.23 -14.10
C LEU A 186 7.03 -19.87 -14.68
N PRO A 187 6.34 -18.77 -14.33
CA PRO A 187 6.64 -17.44 -14.84
C PRO A 187 7.84 -16.81 -14.12
N LEU A 188 8.98 -17.49 -14.14
CA LEU A 188 10.24 -17.11 -13.47
C LEU A 188 11.26 -16.56 -14.48
N PRO A 189 12.33 -15.88 -14.00
CA PRO A 189 13.43 -15.46 -14.87
C PRO A 189 14.01 -16.66 -15.64
N GLY A 190 14.15 -16.52 -16.97
CA GLY A 190 14.61 -17.59 -17.84
C GLY A 190 13.48 -18.35 -18.57
N PHE A 191 12.21 -18.07 -18.27
CA PHE A 191 11.10 -18.58 -19.07
C PHE A 191 11.23 -18.11 -20.53
N THR A 192 11.12 -19.06 -21.47
CA THR A 192 11.20 -18.79 -22.92
C THR A 192 9.90 -19.21 -23.60
N PHE A 193 9.35 -18.29 -24.40
CA PHE A 193 8.19 -18.57 -25.24
C PHE A 193 8.57 -19.53 -26.36
N SER A 194 7.68 -20.47 -26.67
CA SER A 194 7.75 -21.20 -27.93
C SER A 194 7.14 -20.26 -28.93
N ALA A 195 7.93 -19.90 -29.94
CA ALA A 195 7.46 -19.08 -31.05
C ALA A 195 6.21 -19.66 -31.70
#